data_AF-A0A8T4Y2J3-F1
#
_entry.id   AF-A0A8T4Y2J3-F1
#
_cell.length_a   1.000
_cell.length_b   1.000
_cell.length_c   1.000
_cell.angle_alpha   90.00
_cell.angle_beta   90.00
_cell.angle_gamma   90.00
#
_symmetry.space_group_name_H-M   'P 1'
#
loop_
_entity.id
_entity.type
_entity.pdbx_description
1 polymer ?
#
loop_
_entity_poly.entity_id
_entity_poly.type
_entity_poly.pdbx_seq_one_letter_code
_entity_poly.pdbx_strand_id
1 'polypeptide(L)' 'MNITIRGIDESVFKRFKAKAVEEGMKLGEAVTQAMEMWIRERSVKPKASLLDIKPFNWGKGTEKVSVEIDQILYGGGS' A
#
# COMPACT_ATOMS: atom_id res chain seq x y z
N MET A 1 -31.37 -4.89 -4.83
CA MET A 1 -30.91 -3.48 -4.93
C MET A 1 -30.30 -3.29 -6.31
N ASN A 2 -30.67 -2.24 -7.05
CA ASN A 2 -30.13 -1.98 -8.40
C ASN A 2 -29.14 -0.81 -8.30
N ILE A 3 -27.91 -1.00 -8.81
CA ILE A 3 -26.86 0.01 -8.81
C ILE A 3 -26.40 0.19 -10.25
N THR A 4 -26.45 1.42 -10.75
CA THR A 4 -26.00 1.77 -12.10
C THR A 4 -24.75 2.61 -12.02
N ILE A 5 -23.66 2.12 -12.62
CA ILE A 5 -22.39 2.82 -12.70
C ILE A 5 -22.31 3.48 -14.07
N ARG A 6 -22.09 4.80 -14.11
CA ARG A 6 -21.98 5.60 -15.34
C ARG A 6 -20.52 6.00 -15.58
N GLY A 7 -20.15 6.28 -16.83
CA GLY A 7 -18.81 6.75 -17.19
C GLY A 7 -17.75 5.63 -17.25
N ILE A 8 -18.17 4.38 -17.44
CA ILE A 8 -17.24 3.28 -17.68
C ILE A 8 -16.79 3.33 -19.14
N ASP A 9 -15.48 3.23 -19.37
CA ASP A 9 -14.94 3.04 -20.71
C ASP A 9 -15.37 1.68 -21.28
N GLU A 10 -15.95 1.69 -22.48
CA GLU A 10 -16.51 0.49 -23.10
C GLU A 10 -15.43 -0.57 -23.39
N SER A 11 -14.23 -0.15 -23.78
CA SER A 11 -13.13 -1.07 -24.10
C SER A 11 -12.61 -1.77 -22.84
N VAL A 12 -12.51 -1.04 -21.73
CA VAL A 12 -12.13 -1.59 -20.42
C VAL A 12 -13.20 -2.55 -19.93
N PHE A 13 -14.48 -2.18 -20.05
CA PHE A 13 -15.59 -3.05 -19.65
C PHE A 13 -15.62 -4.36 -20.42
N LYS A 14 -15.41 -4.32 -21.75
CA LYS A 14 -15.37 -5.53 -22.59
C LYS A 14 -14.25 -6.48 -22.17
N ARG A 15 -13.06 -5.95 -21.93
CA ARG A 15 -11.90 -6.75 -21.46
C ARG A 15 -12.13 -7.34 -20.08
N PHE A 16 -12.69 -6.54 -19.17
CA PHE A 16 -13.02 -6.98 -17.82
C PHE A 16 -14.09 -8.09 -17.84
N LYS A 17 -15.14 -7.92 -18.64
CA LYS A 17 -16.18 -8.93 -18.82
C LYS A 17 -15.63 -10.23 -19.39
N ALA A 18 -14.76 -10.17 -20.41
CA ALA A 18 -14.12 -11.37 -20.96
C ALA A 18 -13.36 -12.13 -19.87
N LYS A 19 -12.52 -11.43 -19.11
CA LYS A 19 -11.73 -12.02 -18.03
C LYS A 19 -12.59 -12.62 -16.91
N ALA A 20 -13.68 -11.95 -16.53
CA ALA A 20 -14.61 -12.48 -15.54
C ALA A 20 -15.29 -13.77 -16.01
N VAL A 21 -15.62 -13.87 -17.31
CA VAL A 21 -16.21 -15.08 -17.90
C VAL A 21 -15.19 -16.21 -18.01
N GLU A 22 -13.94 -15.91 -18.37
CA GLU A 22 -12.84 -16.90 -18.38
C GLU A 22 -12.61 -17.52 -17.00
N GLU A 23 -12.71 -16.72 -15.94
CA GLU A 23 -12.60 -17.16 -14.54
C GLU A 23 -13.90 -17.83 -14.01
N GLY A 24 -14.94 -17.94 -14.85
CA GLY A 24 -16.22 -18.55 -14.46
C GLY A 24 -17.03 -17.73 -13.44
N MET A 25 -16.72 -16.45 -13.27
CA MET A 25 -17.37 -15.57 -12.29
C MET A 25 -18.54 -14.81 -12.91
N LYS A 26 -19.57 -14.51 -12.10
CA LYS A 26 -20.60 -13.55 -12.52
C LYS A 26 -20.01 -12.15 -12.56
N LEU A 27 -20.44 -11.36 -13.55
CA LEU A 27 -19.94 -9.99 -13.73
C LEU A 27 -20.10 -9.14 -12.46
N GLY A 28 -21.19 -9.29 -11.72
CA GLY A 28 -21.41 -8.59 -10.46
C GLY A 28 -20.40 -8.98 -9.37
N GLU A 29 -20.05 -10.26 -9.27
CA GLU A 29 -19.07 -10.75 -8.29
C GLU A 29 -17.66 -10.23 -8.63
N ALA A 30 -17.30 -10.25 -9.91
CA ALA A 30 -16.03 -9.69 -10.37
C ALA A 30 -15.95 -8.18 -10.09
N VAL A 31 -17.02 -7.41 -10.34
CA VAL A 31 -17.07 -5.98 -10.04
C VAL A 31 -16.91 -5.73 -8.54
N THR A 32 -17.61 -6.48 -7.68
CA THR A 32 -17.45 -6.38 -6.23
C THR A 32 -16.01 -6.62 -5.79
N GLN A 33 -15.38 -7.69 -6.28
CA GLN A 33 -13.96 -7.98 -5.96
C GLN A 33 -13.02 -6.85 -6.42
N ALA A 34 -13.24 -6.30 -7.62
CA ALA A 34 -12.46 -5.18 -8.13
C ALA A 34 -12.63 -3.93 -7.24
N MET A 35 -13.84 -3.66 -6.77
CA MET A 35 -14.13 -2.55 -5.85
C MET A 35 -13.44 -2.76 -4.49
N GLU A 36 -13.49 -3.97 -3.94
CA GLU A 36 -12.81 -4.32 -2.70
C GLU A 36 -11.29 -4.15 -2.80
N MET A 37 -10.69 -4.66 -3.89
CA MET A 37 -9.27 -4.46 -4.17
C MET A 37 -8.92 -2.97 -4.26
N TRP A 38 -9.71 -2.18 -4.98
CA TRP A 38 -9.49 -0.74 -5.11
C TRP A 38 -9.54 0.00 -3.77
N ILE A 39 -10.50 -0.35 -2.90
CA ILE A 39 -10.61 0.21 -1.55
C ILE A 39 -9.39 -0.18 -0.72
N ARG A 40 -8.97 -1.45 -0.79
CA ARG A 40 -7.82 -1.97 -0.04
C ARG A 40 -6.52 -1.30 -0.48
N GLU A 41 -6.25 -1.20 -1.77
CA GLU A 41 -5.03 -0.58 -2.30
C GLU A 41 -4.95 0.90 -1.90
N ARG A 42 -6.08 1.62 -1.88
CA ARG A 42 -6.10 3.04 -1.47
C ARG A 42 -6.05 3.27 0.05
N SER A 43 -6.41 2.26 0.84
CA SER A 43 -6.29 2.32 2.31
C SER A 43 -4.86 2.01 2.78
N VAL A 44 -4.05 1.33 1.96
CA VAL A 44 -2.61 1.14 2.17
C VAL A 44 -1.83 2.33 1.58
N LYS A 45 -2.17 3.56 1.96
CA LYS A 45 -1.10 4.56 2.07
C LYS A 45 -0.36 4.20 3.36
N PRO A 46 0.93 3.82 3.33
CA PRO A 46 1.66 3.70 4.57
C PRO A 46 1.65 5.08 5.22
N LYS A 47 0.81 5.27 6.24
CA LYS A 47 1.11 6.21 7.31
C LYS A 47 2.28 5.60 8.10
N ALA A 48 3.38 5.32 7.43
CA ALA A 48 4.65 5.13 8.10
C ALA A 48 5.13 6.55 8.31
N SER A 49 4.74 7.15 9.43
CA SER A 49 5.44 8.33 9.89
C SER A 49 6.88 7.90 10.15
N LEU A 50 7.86 8.74 9.82
CA LEU A 50 9.24 8.50 10.27
C LEU A 50 9.31 8.35 11.80
N LEU A 51 8.28 8.85 12.51
CA LEU A 51 8.10 8.71 13.96
C LEU A 51 7.67 7.31 14.41
N ASP A 52 7.15 6.46 13.52
CA ASP A 52 6.69 5.10 13.85
C ASP A 52 7.83 4.05 13.80
N ILE A 53 9.03 4.47 13.39
CA ILE A 53 10.20 3.60 13.29
C ILE A 53 10.72 3.31 14.70
N LYS A 54 10.59 2.06 15.15
CA LYS A 54 11.13 1.62 16.43
C LYS A 54 12.66 1.48 16.35
N PRO A 55 13.42 2.01 17.34
CA PRO A 55 14.86 1.77 17.43
C PRO A 55 15.15 0.26 17.50
N PHE A 56 16.04 -0.20 16.64
CA PHE A 56 16.52 -1.58 16.66
C PHE A 56 17.69 -1.70 17.65
N ASN A 57 17.66 -2.71 18.51
CA ASN A 57 18.76 -2.99 19.43
C ASN A 57 19.81 -3.85 18.72
N TRP A 58 21.02 -3.30 18.54
CA TRP A 58 22.13 -3.93 17.84
C TRP A 58 22.95 -4.90 18.72
N GLY A 59 22.54 -5.14 19.97
CA GLY A 59 23.18 -6.08 20.90
C GLY A 59 24.08 -5.41 21.93
N LYS A 60 24.64 -6.20 22.86
CA LYS A 60 25.50 -5.69 23.94
C LYS A 60 26.73 -4.98 23.37
N GLY A 61 27.04 -3.78 23.88
CA GLY A 61 28.18 -2.97 23.43
C GLY A 61 27.87 -1.98 22.30
N THR A 62 26.62 -1.94 21.80
CA THR A 62 26.21 -1.00 20.73
C THR A 62 25.39 0.19 21.23
N GLU A 63 25.37 0.38 22.56
CA GLU A 63 24.49 1.32 23.26
C GLU A 63 24.77 2.80 22.93
N LYS A 64 26.00 3.12 22.47
CA LYS A 64 26.43 4.49 22.14
C LYS A 64 26.70 4.75 20.67
N VAL A 65 26.44 3.75 19.81
CA VAL A 65 26.77 3.83 18.38
C VAL A 65 26.03 4.99 17.69
N SER A 66 24.82 5.32 18.14
CA SER A 66 24.10 6.49 17.63
C SER A 66 24.88 7.80 17.84
N VAL A 67 25.53 7.97 19.00
CA VAL A 67 26.29 9.17 19.36
C VAL A 67 27.59 9.25 18.55
N GLU A 68 28.27 8.11 18.37
CA GLU A 68 29.50 8.04 17.56
C GLU A 68 29.22 8.39 16.10
N ILE A 69 28.10 7.90 15.54
CA ILE A 69 27.69 8.19 14.17
C ILE A 69 27.24 9.65 14.01
N ASP A 70 26.55 10.22 15.01
CA ASP A 70 26.13 11.63 15.01
C ASP A 70 27.35 12.57 14.94
N GLN A 71 28.42 12.24 15.67
CA GLN A 71 29.66 13.01 15.66
C GLN A 71 30.38 12.99 14.30
N ILE A 72 30.26 11.89 13.54
CA ILE A 72 30.82 11.76 12.19
C ILE A 72 29.97 12.52 11.17
N LEU A 73 28.65 12.39 11.25
CA LEU A 73 27.72 12.95 10.25
C LEU A 73 27.50 14.45 10.42
N TYR A 74 27.36 14.91 11.66
CA TYR A 74 27.04 16.31 11.96
C TYR A 74 28.24 17.08 12.52
N GLY A 75 29.40 16.44 12.63
CA GLY A 75 30.68 17.09 12.92
C GLY A 75 30.60 17.98 14.16
N GLY A 76 30.52 17.34 15.34
CA GLY A 76 30.46 17.96 16.68
C GLY A 76 30.52 19.50 16.68
N GLY A 77 29.34 20.12 16.59
CA GLY A 77 29.20 21.57 16.60
C GLY A 77 29.89 22.16 17.82
N SER A 78 30.96 22.90 17.55
CA SER A 78 31.50 23.92 18.47
C SER A 78 30.62 25.16 18.44
#